data_AF-A0A7Z9UWP3-F1
#
_entry.id   AF-A0A7Z9UWP3-F1
#
_cell.length_a   1.000
_cell.length_b   1.000
_cell.length_c   1.000
_cell.angle_alpha   90.00
_cell.angle_beta   90.00
_cell.angle_gamma   90.00
#
_symmetry.space_group_name_H-M   'P 1'
#
loop_
_entity.id
_entity.type
_entity.pdbx_description
1 polymer ?
#
loop_
_entity_poly.entity_id
_entity_poly.type
_entity_poly.pdbx_seq_one_letter_code
_entity_poly.pdbx_strand_id
1 'polypeptide(L)'
;MQDFIWDKLEEKCSILRSDPNTWDKHVTGLNKSAENAIYSDIASQRMCRAIDDLLGEGTWEAPKKWGSFLVSFPQKLDHDWTVPISHCNGVPWHWDGRSGIEDMENLSGVFVFTFFSEVKPLGGGTLIVSGSHWLLKRFFQNLSEGDRSQKRRVLRKQFCTSNRWLAQLTGHDESPVDRIAFFMDKETSVDDVPVRVVELTGQPGDAIICQPTIFHIASENHADYPRFMRAKGLEKRN
;
A
#
# COMPACT_ATOMS: atom_id res chain seq x y z
N MET A 1 -2.59 -20.98 -0.90
CA MET A 1 -3.00 -19.60 -1.29
C MET A 1 -2.58 -19.26 -2.72
N GLN A 2 -1.31 -19.37 -3.12
CA GLN A 2 -0.90 -19.02 -4.50
C GLN A 2 -1.63 -19.83 -5.58
N ASP A 3 -1.80 -21.14 -5.40
CA ASP A 3 -2.52 -21.97 -6.38
C ASP A 3 -3.95 -21.47 -6.59
N PHE A 4 -4.65 -21.14 -5.50
CA PHE A 4 -5.96 -20.52 -5.58
C PHE A 4 -5.98 -19.17 -6.30
N ILE A 5 -4.95 -18.33 -6.13
CA ILE A 5 -4.84 -17.07 -6.88
C ILE A 5 -4.66 -17.38 -8.37
N TRP A 6 -3.80 -18.34 -8.72
CA TRP A 6 -3.61 -18.79 -10.11
C TRP A 6 -4.88 -19.35 -10.73
N ASP A 7 -5.61 -20.22 -10.02
CA ASP A 7 -6.90 -20.74 -10.49
C ASP A 7 -7.89 -19.61 -10.80
N LYS A 8 -7.92 -18.56 -9.94
CA LYS A 8 -8.79 -17.40 -10.16
C LYS A 8 -8.32 -16.49 -11.29
N LEU A 9 -7.01 -16.37 -11.49
CA LEU A 9 -6.43 -15.64 -12.62
C LEU A 9 -6.77 -16.32 -13.95
N GLU A 10 -6.69 -17.65 -13.99
CA GLU A 10 -7.07 -18.44 -15.15
C GLU A 10 -8.58 -18.35 -15.42
N GLU A 11 -9.41 -18.64 -14.41
CA GLU A 11 -10.87 -18.65 -14.52
C GLU A 11 -11.44 -17.29 -14.94
N LYS A 12 -10.92 -16.18 -14.38
CA LYS A 12 -11.54 -14.85 -14.54
C LYS A 12 -10.85 -13.94 -15.53
N CYS A 13 -9.56 -14.14 -15.77
CA CYS A 13 -8.74 -13.23 -16.57
C CYS A 13 -8.10 -13.92 -17.78
N SER A 14 -8.23 -15.26 -17.88
CA SER A 14 -7.51 -16.08 -18.87
C SER A 14 -6.00 -15.86 -18.81
N ILE A 15 -5.49 -15.71 -17.58
CA ILE A 15 -4.06 -15.55 -17.29
C ILE A 15 -3.55 -16.89 -16.76
N LEU A 16 -2.62 -17.50 -17.50
CA LEU A 16 -2.14 -18.86 -17.25
C LEU A 16 -0.81 -18.83 -16.52
N ARG A 17 -0.67 -19.62 -15.45
CA ARG A 17 0.60 -19.77 -14.72
C ARG A 17 1.73 -20.28 -15.61
N SER A 18 1.41 -21.12 -16.58
CA SER A 18 2.38 -21.76 -17.47
C SER A 18 2.74 -20.93 -18.72
N ASP A 19 2.05 -19.81 -18.97
CA ASP A 19 2.29 -18.98 -20.16
C ASP A 19 2.48 -17.51 -19.78
N PRO A 20 3.74 -17.06 -19.59
CA PRO A 20 4.06 -15.67 -19.30
C PRO A 20 3.59 -14.66 -20.33
N ASN A 21 3.26 -15.07 -21.57
CA ASN A 21 2.70 -14.15 -22.56
C ASN A 21 1.29 -13.68 -22.20
N THR A 22 0.60 -14.39 -21.30
CA THR A 22 -0.71 -13.98 -20.79
C THR A 22 -0.63 -13.01 -19.62
N TRP A 23 0.58 -12.68 -19.14
CA TRP A 23 0.82 -11.84 -17.95
C TRP A 23 0.87 -10.34 -18.28
N ASP A 24 0.09 -9.89 -19.26
CA ASP A 24 0.08 -8.51 -19.77
C ASP A 24 -1.13 -7.69 -19.30
N LYS A 25 -2.07 -8.33 -18.59
CA LYS A 25 -3.33 -7.70 -18.17
C LYS A 25 -3.25 -7.15 -16.75
N HIS A 26 -3.82 -5.97 -16.56
CA HIS A 26 -4.13 -5.46 -15.24
C HIS A 26 -5.24 -6.29 -14.59
N VAL A 27 -4.96 -6.86 -13.42
CA VAL A 27 -5.88 -7.75 -12.71
C VAL A 27 -6.76 -6.94 -11.75
N THR A 28 -8.07 -7.05 -11.92
CA THR A 28 -9.05 -6.50 -10.97
C THR A 28 -10.13 -7.54 -10.64
N GLY A 29 -10.86 -7.35 -9.54
CA GLY A 29 -12.07 -8.13 -9.29
C GLY A 29 -11.87 -9.56 -8.80
N LEU A 30 -10.66 -9.95 -8.37
CA LEU A 30 -10.42 -11.24 -7.72
C LEU A 30 -11.16 -11.38 -6.36
N ASN A 31 -11.75 -10.30 -5.84
CA ASN A 31 -12.32 -10.19 -4.50
C ASN A 31 -13.59 -11.00 -4.23
N LYS A 32 -14.31 -11.42 -5.29
CA LYS A 32 -15.59 -12.15 -5.12
C LYS A 32 -15.41 -13.54 -4.51
N SER A 33 -14.18 -14.00 -4.32
CA SER A 33 -13.90 -15.32 -3.77
C SER A 33 -13.67 -15.34 -2.26
N ALA A 34 -13.82 -14.21 -1.55
CA ALA A 34 -13.62 -14.08 -0.10
C ALA A 34 -14.53 -14.98 0.78
N GLU A 35 -15.49 -15.70 0.19
CA GLU A 35 -16.33 -16.69 0.87
C GLU A 35 -15.69 -18.09 0.90
N ASN A 36 -14.55 -18.27 0.23
CA ASN A 36 -13.81 -19.53 0.25
C ASN A 36 -13.11 -19.74 1.61
N ALA A 37 -13.13 -20.98 2.11
CA ALA A 37 -12.47 -21.33 3.37
C ALA A 37 -10.97 -20.95 3.41
N ILE A 38 -10.29 -20.87 2.26
CA ILE A 38 -8.87 -20.50 2.18
C ILE A 38 -8.54 -19.11 2.75
N TYR A 39 -9.56 -18.25 2.96
CA TYR A 39 -9.38 -16.94 3.58
C TYR A 39 -9.39 -16.97 5.11
N SER A 40 -9.87 -18.05 5.75
CA SER A 40 -9.87 -18.15 7.21
C SER A 40 -8.46 -18.15 7.78
N ASP A 41 -7.51 -18.74 7.05
CA ASP A 41 -6.13 -18.87 7.48
C ASP A 41 -5.38 -17.54 7.47
N ILE A 42 -5.91 -16.55 6.74
CA ILE A 42 -5.29 -15.22 6.75
C ILE A 42 -5.45 -14.58 8.13
N ALA A 43 -6.60 -14.77 8.79
CA ALA A 43 -6.85 -14.36 10.18
C ALA A 43 -6.13 -15.26 11.19
N SER A 44 -4.87 -15.63 10.90
CA SER A 44 -4.10 -16.50 11.78
C SER A 44 -4.03 -15.93 13.20
N GLN A 45 -3.98 -16.80 14.19
CA GLN A 45 -3.89 -16.39 15.59
C GLN A 45 -2.70 -15.45 15.85
N ARG A 46 -1.57 -15.67 15.15
CA ARG A 46 -0.39 -14.80 15.23
C ARG A 46 -0.68 -13.39 14.73
N MET A 47 -1.36 -13.26 13.59
CA MET A 47 -1.69 -11.94 13.02
C MET A 47 -2.75 -11.22 13.87
N CYS A 48 -3.77 -11.92 14.35
CA CYS A 48 -4.78 -11.33 15.24
C CYS A 48 -4.15 -10.81 16.54
N ARG A 49 -3.26 -11.58 17.18
CA ARG A 49 -2.54 -11.13 18.39
C ARG A 49 -1.69 -9.88 18.14
N ALA A 50 -0.99 -9.82 17.00
CA ALA A 50 -0.22 -8.62 16.65
C ALA A 50 -1.12 -7.39 16.43
N ILE A 51 -2.36 -7.57 15.98
CA ILE A 51 -3.34 -6.48 15.87
C ILE A 51 -3.92 -6.15 17.25
N ASP A 52 -4.16 -7.14 18.11
CA ASP A 52 -4.58 -6.94 19.51
C ASP A 52 -3.55 -6.10 20.28
N ASP A 53 -2.25 -6.34 20.09
CA ASP A 53 -1.17 -5.56 20.71
C ASP A 53 -1.22 -4.06 20.30
N LEU A 54 -1.75 -3.76 19.10
CA LEU A 54 -1.83 -2.39 18.56
C LEU A 54 -3.15 -1.70 18.86
N LEU A 55 -4.27 -2.40 18.71
CA LEU A 55 -5.62 -1.83 18.83
C LEU A 55 -6.24 -2.04 20.21
N GLY A 56 -5.82 -3.09 20.92
CA GLY A 56 -6.45 -3.59 22.13
C GLY A 56 -7.30 -4.83 21.84
N GLU A 57 -7.20 -5.84 22.70
CA GLU A 57 -8.04 -7.04 22.61
C GLU A 57 -9.53 -6.66 22.73
N GLY A 58 -10.37 -7.24 21.87
CA GLY A 58 -11.82 -7.00 21.87
C GLY A 58 -12.27 -5.67 21.26
N THR A 59 -11.36 -4.78 20.89
CA THR A 59 -11.70 -3.47 20.30
C THR A 59 -11.84 -3.52 18.78
N TRP A 60 -11.70 -4.67 18.13
CA TRP A 60 -11.81 -4.84 16.68
C TRP A 60 -12.32 -6.25 16.34
N GLU A 61 -12.68 -6.48 15.08
CA GLU A 61 -13.08 -7.79 14.56
C GLU A 61 -12.29 -8.18 13.33
N ALA A 62 -11.92 -9.46 13.25
CA ALA A 62 -11.47 -10.05 12.02
C ALA A 62 -12.57 -9.90 10.93
N PRO A 63 -12.30 -9.19 9.82
CA PRO A 63 -13.30 -9.00 8.79
C PRO A 63 -13.58 -10.33 8.10
N LYS A 64 -14.86 -10.55 7.73
CA LYS A 64 -15.23 -11.69 6.87
C LYS A 64 -14.50 -11.63 5.51
N LYS A 65 -14.24 -10.41 5.02
CA LYS A 65 -13.53 -10.17 3.77
C LYS A 65 -12.26 -9.40 4.04
N TRP A 66 -11.14 -10.10 3.88
CA TRP A 66 -9.83 -9.54 4.14
C TRP A 66 -9.28 -8.66 3.01
N GLY A 67 -10.05 -8.25 1.99
CA GLY A 67 -9.59 -7.30 0.97
C GLY A 67 -9.07 -7.95 -0.31
N SER A 68 -8.58 -7.13 -1.24
CA SER A 68 -8.23 -7.53 -2.61
C SER A 68 -6.82 -8.07 -2.73
N PHE A 69 -6.62 -9.10 -3.55
CA PHE A 69 -5.27 -9.46 -3.98
C PHE A 69 -4.67 -8.34 -4.82
N LEU A 70 -3.41 -8.05 -4.52
CA LEU A 70 -2.52 -7.21 -5.29
C LEU A 70 -1.63 -8.16 -6.10
N VAL A 71 -1.90 -8.23 -7.40
CA VAL A 71 -1.12 -9.02 -8.35
C VAL A 71 -0.27 -8.05 -9.16
N SER A 72 1.04 -8.30 -9.21
CA SER A 72 1.94 -7.57 -10.12
C SER A 72 2.78 -8.58 -10.90
N PHE A 73 2.62 -8.60 -12.22
CA PHE A 73 3.40 -9.47 -13.09
C PHE A 73 4.71 -8.80 -13.50
N PRO A 74 5.76 -9.59 -13.86
CA PRO A 74 6.96 -9.06 -14.51
C PRO A 74 6.60 -8.14 -15.66
N GLN A 75 7.12 -6.92 -15.64
CA GLN A 75 6.86 -5.93 -16.69
C GLN A 75 8.03 -5.89 -17.66
N LYS A 76 7.71 -5.81 -18.96
CA LYS A 76 8.70 -5.56 -20.01
C LYS A 76 8.93 -4.05 -20.11
N LEU A 77 9.85 -3.54 -19.29
CA LEU A 77 10.15 -2.12 -19.20
C LEU A 77 11.45 -1.82 -19.97
N ASP A 78 11.50 -0.64 -20.58
CA ASP A 78 12.60 -0.13 -21.39
C ASP A 78 13.48 0.88 -20.63
N HIS A 79 13.29 0.95 -19.31
CA HIS A 79 13.98 1.88 -18.42
C HIS A 79 14.34 1.18 -17.11
N ASP A 80 15.34 1.72 -16.41
CA ASP A 80 15.74 1.24 -15.09
C ASP A 80 14.68 1.59 -14.04
N TRP A 81 14.54 0.74 -13.02
CA TRP A 81 13.60 0.98 -11.93
C TRP A 81 13.89 2.31 -11.25
N THR A 82 12.84 3.06 -10.90
CA THR A 82 12.94 4.28 -10.12
C THR A 82 11.73 4.48 -9.22
N VAL A 83 11.82 5.40 -8.26
CA VAL A 83 10.68 5.75 -7.40
C VAL A 83 9.59 6.43 -8.25
N PRO A 84 8.39 5.85 -8.40
CA PRO A 84 7.40 6.34 -9.33
C PRO A 84 6.84 7.70 -8.91
N ILE A 85 6.51 8.54 -9.90
CA ILE A 85 5.65 9.72 -9.72
C ILE A 85 4.18 9.29 -9.69
N SER A 86 3.84 8.36 -10.57
CA SER A 86 2.53 7.73 -10.71
C SER A 86 2.72 6.26 -11.10
N HIS A 87 1.71 5.43 -10.85
CA HIS A 87 1.76 4.02 -11.23
C HIS A 87 1.12 3.78 -12.60
N CYS A 88 1.58 2.77 -13.35
CA CYS A 88 1.04 2.40 -14.66
C CYS A 88 -0.45 2.06 -14.64
N ASN A 89 -0.99 1.68 -13.47
CA ASN A 89 -2.41 1.39 -13.27
C ASN A 89 -3.26 2.66 -13.05
N GLY A 90 -2.66 3.85 -13.14
CA GLY A 90 -3.32 5.14 -12.99
C GLY A 90 -3.64 5.55 -11.54
N VAL A 91 -3.32 4.71 -10.55
CA VAL A 91 -3.50 5.05 -9.13
C VAL A 91 -2.26 5.79 -8.64
N PRO A 92 -2.37 7.09 -8.28
CA PRO A 92 -1.24 7.87 -7.80
C PRO A 92 -0.91 7.51 -6.33
N TRP A 93 0.13 8.12 -5.77
CA TRP A 93 0.38 8.09 -4.34
C TRP A 93 -0.88 8.50 -3.55
N HIS A 94 -1.24 7.71 -2.53
CA HIS A 94 -2.47 7.91 -1.77
C HIS A 94 -2.40 7.28 -0.38
N TRP A 95 -3.46 7.52 0.40
CA TRP A 95 -3.76 6.79 1.64
C TRP A 95 -5.23 6.38 1.63
N ASP A 96 -5.55 5.28 2.33
CA ASP A 96 -6.88 4.66 2.32
C ASP A 96 -7.67 4.89 3.60
N GLY A 97 -7.01 4.88 4.76
CA GLY A 97 -7.65 5.06 6.07
C GLY A 97 -8.30 6.43 6.28
N ARG A 98 -9.20 6.54 7.25
CA ARG A 98 -9.87 7.81 7.57
C ARG A 98 -8.86 8.89 7.97
N SER A 99 -9.21 10.14 7.69
CA SER A 99 -8.29 11.28 7.84
C SER A 99 -8.68 12.23 8.97
N GLY A 100 -9.49 11.77 9.93
CA GLY A 100 -9.76 12.54 11.15
C GLY A 100 -8.48 12.67 11.98
N ILE A 101 -8.22 13.83 12.57
CA ILE A 101 -7.07 14.02 13.46
C ILE A 101 -7.17 13.06 14.67
N GLU A 102 -8.39 12.91 15.20
CA GLU A 102 -8.68 11.98 16.30
C GLU A 102 -8.35 10.53 15.93
N ASP A 103 -8.61 10.12 14.68
CA ASP A 103 -8.27 8.79 14.16
C ASP A 103 -6.75 8.56 14.14
N MET A 104 -5.99 9.61 13.78
CA MET A 104 -4.53 9.57 13.75
C MET A 104 -3.91 9.63 15.14
N GLU A 105 -4.59 10.22 16.13
CA GLU A 105 -4.13 10.32 17.51
C GLU A 105 -4.37 9.05 18.32
N ASN A 106 -5.53 8.42 18.16
CA ASN A 106 -5.95 7.28 19.00
C ASN A 106 -5.77 5.90 18.33
N LEU A 107 -5.03 5.86 17.22
CA LEU A 107 -4.89 4.70 16.33
C LEU A 107 -6.24 3.96 16.18
N SER A 108 -7.17 4.54 15.43
CA SER A 108 -8.53 3.99 15.25
C SER A 108 -8.59 2.78 14.31
N GLY A 109 -7.45 2.27 13.86
CA GLY A 109 -7.36 1.13 12.97
C GLY A 109 -5.92 0.83 12.56
N VAL A 110 -5.75 -0.20 11.72
CA VAL A 110 -4.47 -0.55 11.11
C VAL A 110 -4.63 -0.85 9.62
N PHE A 111 -3.56 -0.72 8.84
CA PHE A 111 -3.49 -1.16 7.46
C PHE A 111 -2.48 -2.29 7.34
N VAL A 112 -2.95 -3.46 6.90
CA VAL A 112 -2.16 -4.69 6.87
C VAL A 112 -1.83 -5.05 5.44
N PHE A 113 -0.53 -5.15 5.13
CA PHE A 113 -0.01 -5.80 3.94
C PHE A 113 0.38 -7.23 4.26
N THR A 114 -0.04 -8.19 3.44
CA THR A 114 0.30 -9.62 3.59
C THR A 114 0.94 -10.14 2.31
N PHE A 115 1.92 -11.03 2.47
CA PHE A 115 2.72 -11.58 1.38
C PHE A 115 2.31 -13.03 1.13
N PHE A 116 1.96 -13.34 -0.12
CA PHE A 116 1.64 -14.70 -0.54
C PHE A 116 2.69 -15.30 -1.47
N SER A 117 3.49 -14.47 -2.11
CA SER A 117 4.75 -14.83 -2.78
C SER A 117 5.93 -14.19 -2.07
N GLU A 118 7.13 -14.66 -2.39
CA GLU A 118 8.34 -13.88 -2.10
C GLU A 118 8.26 -12.55 -2.86
N VAL A 119 8.74 -11.47 -2.22
CA VAL A 119 8.87 -10.14 -2.80
C VAL A 119 10.25 -9.62 -2.43
N LYS A 120 11.17 -9.68 -3.38
CA LYS A 120 12.52 -9.10 -3.26
C LYS A 120 12.50 -7.62 -3.64
N PRO A 121 13.56 -6.85 -3.32
CA PRO A 121 13.71 -5.50 -3.83
C PRO A 121 13.51 -5.45 -5.35
N LEU A 122 12.82 -4.42 -5.81
CA LEU A 122 12.41 -4.17 -7.21
C LEU A 122 11.45 -5.23 -7.78
N GLY A 123 10.99 -6.19 -6.96
CA GLY A 123 10.00 -7.22 -7.30
C GLY A 123 8.57 -6.71 -7.26
N GLY A 124 8.39 -5.40 -7.38
CA GLY A 124 7.10 -4.74 -7.38
C GLY A 124 6.41 -4.75 -6.03
N GLY A 125 7.12 -4.66 -4.91
CA GLY A 125 6.51 -4.48 -3.59
C GLY A 125 5.73 -3.16 -3.50
N THR A 126 4.73 -3.06 -2.62
CA THR A 126 4.10 -1.74 -2.40
C THR A 126 5.14 -0.78 -1.83
N LEU A 127 5.23 0.43 -2.36
CA LEU A 127 6.06 1.49 -1.82
C LEU A 127 5.28 2.30 -0.79
N ILE A 128 5.88 2.56 0.36
CA ILE A 128 5.33 3.43 1.39
C ILE A 128 6.27 4.60 1.65
N VAL A 129 5.76 5.71 2.18
CA VAL A 129 6.57 6.76 2.79
C VAL A 129 6.57 6.55 4.31
N SER A 130 7.70 6.13 4.88
CA SER A 130 7.86 6.05 6.34
C SER A 130 7.62 7.42 6.97
N GLY A 131 6.99 7.46 8.15
CA GLY A 131 6.67 8.72 8.84
C GLY A 131 5.51 9.53 8.22
N SER A 132 5.00 9.19 7.03
CA SER A 132 3.96 9.98 6.35
C SER A 132 2.66 10.19 7.12
N HIS A 133 2.31 9.29 8.04
CA HIS A 133 1.16 9.47 8.92
C HIS A 133 1.31 10.69 9.84
N TRP A 134 2.53 11.03 10.27
CA TRP A 134 2.82 12.26 11.02
C TRP A 134 2.76 13.49 10.13
N LEU A 135 3.27 13.42 8.89
CA LEU A 135 3.13 14.51 7.92
C LEU A 135 1.66 14.79 7.64
N LEU A 136 0.87 13.74 7.42
CA LEU A 136 -0.55 13.87 7.17
C LEU A 136 -1.27 14.46 8.39
N LYS A 137 -0.92 14.00 9.62
CA LYS A 137 -1.44 14.58 10.86
C LYS A 137 -1.18 16.09 10.93
N ARG A 138 0.08 16.52 10.72
CA ARG A 138 0.46 17.95 10.71
C ARG A 138 -0.30 18.72 9.63
N PHE A 139 -0.42 18.16 8.43
CA PHE A 139 -1.19 18.75 7.34
C PHE A 139 -2.64 19.02 7.76
N PHE A 140 -3.34 18.03 8.32
CA PHE A 140 -4.73 18.22 8.78
C PHE A 140 -4.85 19.19 9.97
N GLN A 141 -3.88 19.20 10.90
CA GLN A 141 -3.85 20.14 12.02
C GLN A 141 -3.78 21.60 11.54
N ASN A 142 -3.07 21.85 10.43
CA ASN A 142 -2.92 23.18 9.84
C ASN A 142 -4.09 23.60 8.93
N LEU A 143 -5.01 22.69 8.60
CA LEU A 143 -6.23 23.03 7.86
C LEU A 143 -7.28 23.66 8.78
N SER A 144 -8.02 24.64 8.24
CA SER A 144 -9.26 25.12 8.85
C SER A 144 -10.32 24.01 8.90
N GLU A 145 -11.30 24.11 9.79
CA GLU A 145 -12.41 23.14 9.84
C GLU A 145 -13.15 23.03 8.50
N GLY A 146 -13.36 24.17 7.82
CA GLY A 146 -13.96 24.20 6.49
C GLY A 146 -13.14 23.43 5.45
N ASP A 147 -11.82 23.57 5.47
CA ASP A 147 -10.93 22.88 4.52
C ASP A 147 -10.86 21.37 4.77
N ARG A 148 -10.93 20.92 6.03
CA ARG A 148 -10.96 19.49 6.37
C ARG A 148 -12.17 18.77 5.78
N SER A 149 -13.26 19.50 5.51
CA SER A 149 -14.48 18.93 4.92
C SER A 149 -14.41 18.75 3.39
N GLN A 150 -13.32 19.21 2.75
CA GLN A 150 -13.17 19.11 1.29
C GLN A 150 -13.11 17.66 0.81
N LYS A 151 -13.47 17.45 -0.47
CA LYS A 151 -13.42 16.12 -1.09
C LYS A 151 -12.02 15.53 -0.98
N ARG A 152 -11.92 14.24 -0.70
CA ARG A 152 -10.64 13.51 -0.52
C ARG A 152 -9.63 13.73 -1.64
N ARG A 153 -10.08 13.82 -2.89
CA ARG A 153 -9.21 14.12 -4.05
C ARG A 153 -8.53 15.49 -3.93
N VAL A 154 -9.23 16.48 -3.41
CA VAL A 154 -8.72 17.85 -3.20
C VAL A 154 -7.68 17.84 -2.08
N LEU A 155 -8.03 17.24 -0.94
CA LEU A 155 -7.10 17.07 0.20
C LEU A 155 -5.84 16.31 -0.20
N ARG A 156 -5.97 15.24 -1.01
CA ARG A 156 -4.82 14.51 -1.57
C ARG A 156 -3.92 15.42 -2.40
N LYS A 157 -4.50 16.20 -3.33
CA LYS A 157 -3.73 17.14 -4.15
C LYS A 157 -2.99 18.17 -3.29
N GLN A 158 -3.69 18.76 -2.31
CA GLN A 158 -3.09 19.73 -1.39
C GLN A 158 -1.96 19.10 -0.56
N PHE A 159 -2.15 17.88 -0.06
CA PHE A 159 -1.11 17.15 0.67
C PHE A 159 0.11 16.88 -0.21
N CYS A 160 -0.09 16.40 -1.44
CA CYS A 160 0.98 16.16 -2.41
C CYS A 160 1.80 17.43 -2.71
N THR A 161 1.22 18.62 -2.57
CA THR A 161 1.90 19.91 -2.80
C THR A 161 2.20 20.67 -1.51
N SER A 162 2.04 20.06 -0.33
CA SER A 162 2.13 20.76 0.96
C SER A 162 3.56 21.14 1.36
N ASN A 163 4.55 20.42 0.82
CA ASN A 163 5.96 20.77 0.92
C ASN A 163 6.70 20.31 -0.35
N ARG A 164 7.92 20.82 -0.54
CA ARG A 164 8.73 20.53 -1.73
C ARG A 164 9.04 19.05 -1.87
N TRP A 165 9.36 18.34 -0.79
CA TRP A 165 9.71 16.91 -0.85
C TRP A 165 8.55 16.06 -1.39
N LEU A 166 7.32 16.28 -0.89
CA LEU A 166 6.12 15.62 -1.39
C LEU A 166 5.80 16.02 -2.83
N ALA A 167 5.97 17.30 -3.18
CA ALA A 167 5.72 17.78 -4.54
C ALA A 167 6.67 17.13 -5.54
N GLN A 168 7.95 16.98 -5.19
CA GLN A 168 8.95 16.27 -6.00
C GLN A 168 8.65 14.76 -6.10
N LEU A 169 8.24 14.13 -4.99
CA LEU A 169 7.87 12.71 -4.98
C LEU A 169 6.69 12.44 -5.94
N THR A 170 5.71 13.33 -5.94
CA THR A 170 4.44 13.18 -6.65
C THR A 170 4.38 13.89 -8.01
N GLY A 171 5.51 14.45 -8.48
CA GLY A 171 5.62 15.07 -9.81
C GLY A 171 4.93 16.43 -9.95
N HIS A 172 4.72 17.13 -8.84
CA HIS A 172 4.22 18.51 -8.79
C HIS A 172 5.33 19.56 -8.66
N ASP A 173 6.60 19.14 -8.59
CA ASP A 173 7.80 19.98 -8.61
C ASP A 173 8.91 19.23 -9.38
N GLU A 174 10.02 19.91 -9.67
CA GLU A 174 11.17 19.39 -10.39
C GLU A 174 11.73 18.14 -9.71
N SER A 175 11.72 17.02 -10.43
CA SER A 175 12.21 15.74 -9.90
C SER A 175 13.71 15.81 -9.62
N PRO A 176 14.18 15.27 -8.48
CA PRO A 176 15.59 14.97 -8.28
C PRO A 176 16.12 14.12 -9.44
N VAL A 177 17.39 14.35 -9.81
CA VAL A 177 18.08 13.60 -10.87
C VAL A 177 18.14 12.11 -10.51
N ASP A 178 18.57 11.82 -9.27
CA ASP A 178 18.58 10.47 -8.72
C ASP A 178 17.48 10.35 -7.66
N ARG A 179 16.33 9.81 -8.07
CA ARG A 179 15.17 9.63 -7.20
C ARG A 179 15.40 8.54 -6.16
N ILE A 180 16.21 7.51 -6.45
CA ILE A 180 16.45 6.41 -5.51
C ILE A 180 17.30 6.93 -4.36
N ALA A 181 18.44 7.56 -4.67
CA ALA A 181 19.31 8.13 -3.65
C ALA A 181 18.59 9.19 -2.81
N PHE A 182 17.75 10.02 -3.45
CA PHE A 182 17.03 11.09 -2.78
C PHE A 182 15.88 10.61 -1.89
N PHE A 183 15.06 9.66 -2.36
CA PHE A 183 13.85 9.25 -1.65
C PHE A 183 14.04 8.00 -0.79
N MET A 184 14.93 7.07 -1.14
CA MET A 184 15.05 5.76 -0.47
C MET A 184 16.30 5.62 0.37
N ASP A 185 17.47 5.94 -0.19
CA ASP A 185 18.76 5.65 0.47
C ASP A 185 19.01 6.56 1.68
N LYS A 186 18.50 7.80 1.61
CA LYS A 186 18.66 8.81 2.66
C LYS A 186 17.33 9.18 3.29
N GLU A 187 17.31 9.13 4.63
CA GLU A 187 16.23 9.74 5.40
C GLU A 187 16.30 11.27 5.30
N THR A 188 15.15 11.90 5.02
CA THR A 188 15.02 13.35 4.94
C THR A 188 14.08 13.83 6.04
N SER A 189 14.46 14.89 6.76
CA SER A 189 13.55 15.57 7.68
C SER A 189 12.65 16.53 6.90
N VAL A 190 11.35 16.28 6.89
CA VAL A 190 10.34 17.13 6.26
C VAL A 190 9.39 17.58 7.35
N ASP A 191 9.28 18.88 7.59
CA ASP A 191 8.49 19.43 8.71
C ASP A 191 8.79 18.67 10.02
N ASP A 192 10.06 18.52 10.40
CA ASP A 192 10.56 17.75 11.56
C ASP A 192 10.11 16.27 11.64
N VAL A 193 9.62 15.70 10.54
CA VAL A 193 9.29 14.27 10.44
C VAL A 193 10.35 13.58 9.60
N PRO A 194 11.04 12.57 10.14
CA PRO A 194 11.93 11.74 9.33
C PRO A 194 11.11 10.91 8.34
N VAL A 195 11.39 11.07 7.05
CA VAL A 195 10.72 10.36 5.97
C VAL A 195 11.70 9.76 4.97
N ARG A 196 11.32 8.61 4.42
CA ARG A 196 11.92 7.98 3.24
C ARG A 196 10.88 7.08 2.57
N VAL A 197 11.07 6.82 1.29
CA VAL A 197 10.35 5.79 0.56
C VAL A 197 10.95 4.43 0.91
N VAL A 198 10.09 3.46 1.19
CA VAL A 198 10.46 2.08 1.51
C VAL A 198 9.62 1.15 0.66
N GLU A 199 10.29 0.24 -0.05
CA GLU A 199 9.61 -0.88 -0.70
C GLU A 199 9.34 -1.99 0.31
N LEU A 200 8.08 -2.42 0.37
CA LEU A 200 7.69 -3.54 1.22
C LEU A 200 8.12 -4.86 0.56
N THR A 201 9.14 -5.48 1.16
CA THR A 201 9.69 -6.79 0.79
C THR A 201 9.36 -7.82 1.87
N GLY A 202 9.37 -9.11 1.53
CA GLY A 202 8.99 -10.17 2.47
C GLY A 202 8.86 -11.55 1.84
N GLN A 203 8.64 -12.55 2.70
CA GLN A 203 8.43 -13.95 2.32
C GLN A 203 6.94 -14.33 2.43
N PRO A 204 6.50 -15.42 1.76
CA PRO A 204 5.14 -15.92 1.93
C PRO A 204 4.80 -16.16 3.41
N GLY A 205 3.70 -15.56 3.88
CA GLY A 205 3.26 -15.64 5.27
C GLY A 205 3.65 -14.44 6.14
N ASP A 206 4.52 -13.57 5.64
CA ASP A 206 4.84 -12.31 6.33
C ASP A 206 3.65 -11.33 6.26
N ALA A 207 3.60 -10.44 7.25
CA ALA A 207 2.68 -9.32 7.30
C ALA A 207 3.38 -8.07 7.81
N ILE A 208 3.06 -6.92 7.20
CA ILE A 208 3.50 -5.60 7.63
C ILE A 208 2.25 -4.81 8.03
N ILE A 209 2.24 -4.34 9.27
CA ILE A 209 1.14 -3.57 9.84
C ILE A 209 1.57 -2.10 9.92
N CYS A 210 0.79 -1.24 9.29
CA CYS A 210 1.01 0.20 9.24
C CYS A 210 -0.16 0.95 9.85
N GLN A 211 0.08 2.23 10.16
CA GLN A 211 -1.00 3.15 10.47
C GLN A 211 -1.90 3.35 9.21
N PRO A 212 -3.24 3.51 9.34
CA PRO A 212 -4.19 3.53 8.20
C PRO A 212 -3.98 4.58 7.13
N THR A 213 -3.29 5.66 7.48
CA THR A 213 -3.01 6.81 6.64
C THR A 213 -1.59 6.84 6.09
N ILE A 214 -0.86 5.71 6.19
CA ILE A 214 0.42 5.53 5.52
C ILE A 214 0.28 5.86 4.02
N PHE A 215 1.10 6.79 3.55
CA PHE A 215 1.10 7.23 2.16
C PHE A 215 1.86 6.21 1.31
N HIS A 216 1.23 5.71 0.25
CA HIS A 216 1.75 4.57 -0.49
C HIS A 216 1.32 4.57 -1.96
N ILE A 217 2.02 3.75 -2.75
CA ILE A 217 1.77 3.51 -4.17
C ILE A 217 2.20 2.08 -4.54
N ALA A 218 1.64 1.53 -5.61
CA ALA A 218 2.18 0.31 -6.21
C ALA A 218 3.54 0.61 -6.89
N SER A 219 4.42 -0.39 -6.92
CA SER A 219 5.71 -0.34 -7.61
C SER A 219 5.65 -1.19 -8.88
N GLU A 220 6.46 -0.82 -9.85
CA GLU A 220 6.74 -1.66 -11.00
C GLU A 220 7.44 -2.95 -10.58
N ASN A 221 7.14 -4.05 -11.26
CA ASN A 221 7.80 -5.32 -11.02
C ASN A 221 8.88 -5.59 -12.08
N HIS A 222 10.13 -5.32 -11.70
CA HIS A 222 11.34 -5.58 -12.50
C HIS A 222 11.91 -6.99 -12.27
N ALA A 223 11.29 -7.79 -11.40
CA ALA A 223 11.65 -9.20 -11.26
C ALA A 223 11.10 -10.05 -12.40
N ASP A 224 11.62 -11.25 -12.54
CA ASP A 224 11.21 -12.27 -13.52
C ASP A 224 10.08 -13.19 -13.00
N TYR A 225 9.52 -12.89 -11.82
CA TYR A 225 8.41 -13.64 -11.22
C TYR A 225 7.23 -12.76 -10.78
N PRO A 226 6.00 -13.28 -10.78
CA PRO A 226 4.83 -12.56 -10.29
C PRO A 226 4.85 -12.35 -8.77
N ARG A 227 4.41 -11.15 -8.36
CA ARG A 227 4.15 -10.79 -6.96
C ARG A 227 2.69 -11.00 -6.61
N PHE A 228 2.45 -11.69 -5.50
CA PHE A 228 1.14 -11.86 -4.88
C PHE A 228 1.15 -11.31 -3.46
N MET A 229 0.47 -10.20 -3.26
CA MET A 229 0.26 -9.59 -1.95
C MET A 229 -1.22 -9.30 -1.74
N ARG A 230 -1.55 -8.74 -0.58
CA ARG A 230 -2.86 -8.18 -0.30
C ARG A 230 -2.72 -7.04 0.68
N ALA A 231 -3.59 -6.04 0.56
CA ALA A 231 -3.67 -4.91 1.48
C ALA A 231 -5.09 -4.81 2.07
N LYS A 232 -5.18 -4.43 3.36
CA LYS A 232 -6.47 -4.28 4.04
C LYS A 232 -6.40 -3.29 5.19
N GLY A 233 -7.25 -2.27 5.14
CA GLY A 233 -7.60 -1.48 6.31
C GLY A 233 -8.54 -2.24 7.25
N LEU A 234 -8.24 -2.17 8.53
CA LEU A 234 -9.05 -2.61 9.66
C LEU A 234 -9.34 -1.40 10.54
N GLU A 235 -10.53 -1.33 11.10
CA GLU A 235 -10.96 -0.26 12.00
C GLU A 235 -11.34 -0.85 13.35
N LYS A 236 -11.17 -0.07 14.43
CA LYS A 236 -11.73 -0.39 15.74
C LYS A 236 -13.26 -0.44 15.65
N ARG A 237 -13.87 -1.24 16.50
CA ARG A 237 -15.30 -1.14 16.81
C ARG A 237 -15.53 0.23 17.48
N ASN A 238 -16.58 0.91 17.05
CA ASN A 238 -17.11 2.06 17.78
C ASN A 238 -17.73 1.61 19.11
#